data_AF-A0A2T4V2C9-F1
#
_entry.id   AF-A0A2T4V2C9-F1
#
_cell.length_a   1.000
_cell.length_b   1.000
_cell.length_c   1.000
_cell.angle_alpha   90.00
_cell.angle_beta   90.00
_cell.angle_gamma   90.00
#
_symmetry.space_group_name_H-M   'P 1'
#
loop_
_entity.id
_entity.type
_entity.pdbx_description
1 polymer ?
#
loop_
_entity_poly.entity_id
_entity_poly.type
_entity_poly.pdbx_seq_one_letter_code
_entity_poly.pdbx_strand_id
1 'polypeptide(L)'
;MSQRTPDWLLERIALGELPPEELAAARARLAEEPGGLERLARLESDDGATLAKLPPSQVAAEIARRRRVLEASRSVRADTLSRRWLPAVALGVPVVVGLALLMVLSLHELPEEEARPQQVALLDTTRTKGLEPKLLVHRQTQGGAPEPLVDSARARQGDVLQLSYVSAGRRYGAVLSVDGRGSVTLHFPESLTGSLELKGGTVSLPSAYELDDAPAFERFFFVTSDAPFDVNALMDAARQLAQDPGSARNQPLPLPEQLSQTSVTLEKAP
;
A
#
# COMPACT_ATOMS: atom_id res chain seq x y z
N MET A 1 33.84 -15.69 28.27
CA MET A 1 33.29 -14.92 27.14
C MET A 1 31.79 -14.89 27.33
N SER A 2 31.24 -13.81 27.87
CA SER A 2 29.81 -13.72 28.13
C SER A 2 29.05 -13.67 26.81
N GLN A 3 28.11 -14.60 26.61
CA GLN A 3 27.25 -14.62 25.44
C GLN A 3 26.33 -13.40 25.50
N ARG A 4 26.38 -12.58 24.45
CA ARG A 4 25.52 -11.40 24.29
C ARG A 4 24.05 -11.81 24.31
N THR A 5 23.22 -11.03 25.00
CA THR A 5 21.76 -11.22 25.05
C THR A 5 21.18 -11.03 23.64
N PRO A 6 20.50 -12.07 23.09
CA PRO A 6 19.84 -11.98 21.79
C PRO A 6 18.76 -10.89 21.76
N ASP A 7 18.55 -10.26 20.61
CA ASP A 7 17.59 -9.15 20.47
C ASP A 7 16.15 -9.56 20.87
N TRP A 8 15.69 -10.74 20.46
CA TRP A 8 14.36 -11.22 20.85
C TRP A 8 14.17 -11.35 22.37
N LEU A 9 15.23 -11.64 23.13
CA LEU A 9 15.16 -11.74 24.58
C LEU A 9 15.21 -10.36 25.22
N LEU A 10 15.94 -9.42 24.62
CA LEU A 10 15.96 -8.00 25.01
C LEU A 10 14.55 -7.39 24.91
N GLU A 11 13.84 -7.65 23.81
CA GLU A 11 12.44 -7.22 23.60
C GLU A 11 11.52 -7.76 24.70
N ARG A 12 11.62 -9.05 25.03
CA ARG A 12 10.80 -9.65 26.10
C ARG A 12 11.14 -9.12 27.49
N ILE A 13 12.39 -8.71 27.72
CA ILE A 13 12.81 -8.04 28.97
C ILE A 13 12.19 -6.64 29.06
N ALA A 14 12.19 -5.88 27.96
CA ALA A 14 11.60 -4.54 27.88
C ALA A 14 10.09 -4.59 28.11
N LEU A 15 9.40 -5.52 27.46
CA LEU A 15 7.94 -5.70 27.56
C LEU A 15 7.48 -6.41 28.84
N GLY A 16 8.39 -7.00 29.62
CA GLY A 16 8.06 -7.74 30.84
C GLY A 16 7.33 -9.06 30.60
N GLU A 17 7.54 -9.70 29.45
CA GLU A 17 6.84 -10.91 29.00
C GLU A 17 7.49 -12.23 29.48
N LEU A 18 8.37 -12.14 30.47
CA LEU A 18 9.03 -13.29 31.10
C LEU A 18 8.40 -13.58 32.48
N PRO A 19 8.36 -14.84 32.92
CA PRO A 19 8.04 -15.16 34.32
C PRO A 19 8.92 -14.33 35.28
N PRO A 20 8.41 -13.90 36.45
CA PRO A 20 9.11 -12.93 37.31
C PRO A 20 10.56 -13.33 37.68
N GLU A 21 10.79 -14.61 37.97
CA GLU A 21 12.12 -15.13 38.29
C GLU A 21 13.07 -15.12 37.07
N GLU A 22 12.55 -15.50 35.90
CA GLU A 22 13.31 -15.47 34.64
C GLU A 22 13.62 -14.04 34.21
N LEU A 23 12.68 -13.11 34.38
CA LEU A 23 12.88 -11.69 34.09
C LEU A 23 14.00 -11.11 34.97
N ALA A 24 13.99 -11.42 36.27
CA ALA A 24 15.01 -10.97 37.20
C ALA A 24 16.39 -11.52 36.82
N ALA A 25 16.48 -12.81 36.50
CA ALA A 25 17.73 -13.44 36.06
C ALA A 25 18.23 -12.88 34.72
N ALA A 26 17.31 -12.62 33.77
CA ALA A 26 17.64 -12.05 32.47
C ALA A 26 18.14 -10.59 32.59
N ARG A 27 17.51 -9.79 33.45
CA ARG A 27 17.97 -8.43 33.77
C ARG A 27 19.34 -8.41 34.45
N ALA A 28 19.58 -9.33 35.40
CA ALA A 28 20.89 -9.46 36.03
C ALA A 28 21.99 -9.79 35.02
N ARG A 29 21.72 -10.75 34.11
CA ARG A 29 22.65 -11.10 33.03
C ARG A 29 22.91 -9.93 32.07
N LEU A 30 21.86 -9.18 31.72
CA LEU A 30 21.96 -8.02 30.85
C LEU A 30 22.80 -6.90 31.48
N ALA A 31 22.72 -6.73 32.81
CA ALA A 31 23.54 -5.75 33.55
C ALA A 31 25.04 -6.11 33.56
N GLU A 32 25.38 -7.40 33.46
CA GLU A 32 26.76 -7.88 33.34
C GLU A 32 27.30 -7.78 31.89
N GLU A 33 26.43 -7.58 30.91
CA GLU A 33 26.81 -7.42 29.50
C GLU A 33 27.35 -6.00 29.24
N PRO A 34 28.56 -5.87 28.63
CA PRO A 34 29.05 -4.56 28.21
C PRO A 34 28.09 -3.88 27.23
N GLY A 35 27.53 -2.73 27.61
CA GLY A 35 26.56 -2.00 26.79
C GLY A 35 25.11 -2.52 26.89
N GLY A 36 24.84 -3.51 27.74
CA GLY A 36 23.53 -4.18 27.82
C GLY A 36 22.40 -3.26 28.30
N LEU A 37 22.69 -2.46 29.34
CA LEU A 37 21.72 -1.50 29.87
C LEU A 37 21.45 -0.34 28.89
N GLU A 38 22.48 0.11 28.16
CA GLU A 38 22.33 1.14 27.13
C GLU A 38 21.51 0.64 25.94
N ARG A 39 21.64 -0.65 25.58
CA ARG A 39 20.79 -1.28 24.55
C ARG A 39 19.33 -1.31 24.97
N LEU A 40 19.05 -1.70 26.22
CA LEU A 40 17.68 -1.71 26.75
C LEU A 40 17.07 -0.31 26.79
N ALA A 41 17.81 0.67 27.31
CA ALA A 41 17.35 2.06 27.37
C ALA A 41 17.08 2.66 25.98
N ARG A 42 17.88 2.29 24.97
CA ARG A 42 17.65 2.70 23.58
C ARG A 42 16.34 2.11 23.05
N LEU A 43 16.11 0.82 23.25
CA LEU A 43 14.88 0.16 22.85
C LEU A 43 13.65 0.81 23.51
N GLU A 44 13.68 1.02 24.83
CA GLU A 44 12.59 1.68 25.57
C GLU A 44 12.34 3.12 25.09
N SER A 45 13.39 3.85 24.72
CA SER A 45 13.29 5.20 24.14
C SER A 45 12.67 5.19 22.75
N ASP A 46 13.04 4.23 21.90
CA ASP A 46 12.50 4.09 20.54
C ASP A 46 11.01 3.70 20.58
N ASP A 47 10.63 2.80 21.51
CA ASP A 47 9.23 2.46 21.80
C ASP A 47 8.45 3.69 22.27
N GLY A 48 9.02 4.46 23.21
CA GLY A 48 8.43 5.70 23.69
C GLY A 48 8.23 6.73 22.57
N ALA A 49 9.21 6.89 21.68
CA ALA A 49 9.11 7.78 20.52
C ALA A 49 8.02 7.32 19.54
N THR A 50 7.89 6.01 19.32
CA THR A 50 6.83 5.42 18.49
C THR A 50 5.45 5.70 19.07
N LEU A 51 5.26 5.46 20.37
CA LEU A 51 4.00 5.71 21.07
C LEU A 51 3.65 7.20 21.16
N ALA A 52 4.64 8.08 21.26
CA ALA A 52 4.42 9.52 21.21
C ALA A 52 3.96 9.98 19.81
N LYS A 53 4.56 9.42 18.76
CA LYS A 53 4.20 9.73 17.36
C LYS A 53 2.87 9.11 16.95
N LEU A 54 2.54 7.93 17.46
CA LEU A 54 1.34 7.16 17.15
C LEU A 54 0.61 6.75 18.45
N PRO A 55 -0.06 7.69 19.14
CA PRO A 55 -0.79 7.36 20.36
C PRO A 55 -1.85 6.28 20.11
N PRO A 56 -1.99 5.27 20.99
CA PRO A 56 -2.94 4.18 20.79
C PRO A 56 -4.39 4.64 20.57
N SER A 57 -4.80 5.75 21.19
CA SER A 57 -6.12 6.34 20.99
C SER A 57 -6.34 6.85 19.57
N GLN A 58 -5.31 7.40 18.91
CA GLN A 58 -5.39 7.84 17.52
C GLN A 58 -5.51 6.65 16.57
N VAL A 59 -4.70 5.62 16.78
CA VAL A 59 -4.75 4.39 15.99
C VAL A 59 -6.11 3.69 16.16
N ALA A 60 -6.62 3.60 17.39
CA ALA A 60 -7.94 3.05 17.66
C ALA A 60 -9.07 3.84 16.99
N ALA A 61 -8.99 5.18 17.00
CA ALA A 61 -9.97 6.05 16.33
C ALA A 61 -9.92 5.89 14.80
N GLU A 62 -8.72 5.78 14.22
CA GLU A 62 -8.51 5.49 12.81
C GLU A 62 -9.13 4.15 12.40
N ILE A 63 -8.87 3.08 13.17
CA ILE A 63 -9.46 1.75 12.94
C ILE A 63 -10.98 1.81 13.03
N ALA A 64 -11.53 2.48 14.04
CA ALA A 64 -12.97 2.65 14.20
C ALA A 64 -13.60 3.42 13.02
N ARG A 65 -12.92 4.47 12.52
CA ARG A 65 -13.37 5.22 11.34
C ARG A 65 -13.39 4.31 10.10
N ARG A 66 -12.31 3.57 9.85
CA ARG A 66 -12.23 2.62 8.72
C ARG A 66 -13.33 1.56 8.79
N ARG A 67 -13.58 1.01 9.98
CA ARG A 67 -14.65 0.03 10.18
C ARG A 67 -16.03 0.60 9.83
N ARG A 68 -16.34 1.83 10.26
CA ARG A 68 -17.62 2.50 9.94
C ARG A 68 -17.80 2.71 8.43
N VAL A 69 -16.74 3.08 7.71
CA VAL A 69 -16.78 3.25 6.24
C VAL A 69 -17.10 1.93 5.53
N LEU A 70 -16.51 0.82 5.99
CA LEU A 70 -16.80 -0.51 5.47
C LEU A 70 -18.23 -0.97 5.79
N GLU A 71 -18.70 -0.71 7.01
CA GLU A 71 -20.07 -1.03 7.44
C GLU A 71 -21.12 -0.21 6.65
N ALA A 72 -20.90 1.09 6.46
CA ALA A 72 -21.78 1.94 5.66
C ALA A 72 -21.91 1.45 4.21
N SER A 73 -20.79 1.10 3.59
CA SER A 73 -20.75 0.53 2.23
C SER A 73 -21.51 -0.79 2.11
N ARG A 74 -21.56 -1.61 3.16
CA ARG A 74 -22.35 -2.86 3.20
C ARG A 74 -23.85 -2.59 3.35
N SER A 75 -24.24 -1.61 4.16
CA SER A 75 -25.66 -1.27 4.38
C SER A 75 -26.34 -0.70 3.13
N VAL A 76 -25.64 0.16 2.38
CA VAL A 76 -26.15 0.73 1.10
C VAL A 76 -26.36 -0.35 0.04
N ARG A 77 -25.55 -1.42 0.06
CA ARG A 77 -25.67 -2.55 -0.87
C ARG A 77 -26.82 -3.51 -0.52
N ALA A 78 -27.28 -3.51 0.73
CA ALA A 78 -28.43 -4.30 1.17
C ALA A 78 -29.77 -3.62 0.85
N ASP A 79 -29.83 -2.27 0.92
CA ASP A 79 -31.07 -1.52 0.64
C ASP A 79 -31.40 -1.41 -0.86
N THR A 80 -30.43 -1.59 -1.77
CA THR A 80 -30.68 -1.47 -3.22
C THR A 80 -31.26 -2.73 -3.88
N LEU A 81 -31.45 -3.83 -3.13
CA LEU A 81 -32.06 -5.07 -3.64
C LEU A 81 -33.49 -5.33 -3.14
N SER A 82 -34.11 -4.37 -2.44
CA SER A 82 -35.44 -4.54 -1.85
C SER A 82 -36.33 -3.30 -1.97
N ARG A 83 -36.60 -2.82 -3.18
CA ARG A 83 -37.97 -2.40 -3.57
C ARG A 83 -38.10 -2.07 -5.06
N ARG A 84 -38.99 -2.80 -5.69
CA ARG A 84 -39.46 -2.67 -7.07
C ARG A 84 -40.73 -1.77 -7.04
N TRP A 85 -41.04 -1.10 -8.17
CA TRP A 85 -42.22 -0.24 -8.50
C TRP A 85 -42.09 1.24 -8.03
N LEU A 86 -42.11 2.33 -8.82
CA LEU A 86 -42.61 2.71 -10.18
C LEU A 86 -41.96 4.08 -10.60
N PRO A 87 -42.23 4.67 -11.81
CA PRO A 87 -41.31 5.53 -12.56
C PRO A 87 -41.50 7.07 -12.46
N ALA A 88 -40.45 7.78 -12.91
CA ALA A 88 -40.38 9.11 -13.54
C ALA A 88 -41.04 10.33 -12.89
N VAL A 89 -40.21 11.26 -12.39
CA VAL A 89 -40.32 12.71 -12.70
C VAL A 89 -38.92 13.30 -12.80
N ALA A 90 -38.62 13.84 -13.97
CA ALA A 90 -37.49 14.72 -14.21
C ALA A 90 -37.85 16.15 -13.76
N LEU A 91 -36.98 16.79 -12.99
CA LEU A 91 -36.81 18.24 -12.98
C LEU A 91 -35.46 18.57 -12.33
N GLY A 92 -34.64 19.35 -13.03
CA GLY A 92 -33.23 19.58 -12.67
C GLY A 92 -32.95 20.82 -11.82
N VAL A 93 -31.69 21.26 -12.00
CA VAL A 93 -31.03 22.52 -11.61
C VAL A 93 -30.46 22.52 -10.15
N PRO A 94 -29.40 23.29 -9.82
CA PRO A 94 -27.97 22.97 -10.04
C PRO A 94 -27.07 23.36 -8.81
N VAL A 95 -25.73 23.24 -8.97
CA VAL A 95 -24.67 24.06 -8.32
C VAL A 95 -24.56 24.02 -6.77
N VAL A 96 -23.57 23.28 -6.28
CA VAL A 96 -22.71 23.71 -5.15
C VAL A 96 -21.26 23.36 -5.48
N VAL A 97 -20.69 24.08 -6.46
CA VAL A 97 -19.24 24.21 -6.64
C VAL A 97 -18.92 25.62 -6.14
N GLY A 98 -18.42 25.75 -4.92
CA GLY A 98 -18.21 27.10 -4.37
C GLY A 98 -17.69 27.24 -2.94
N LEU A 99 -17.12 26.20 -2.32
CA LEU A 99 -16.61 26.34 -0.94
C LEU A 99 -15.27 25.64 -0.63
N ALA A 100 -14.66 24.91 -1.57
CA ALA A 100 -13.34 24.30 -1.35
C ALA A 100 -12.16 25.12 -1.90
N LEU A 101 -12.43 26.17 -2.69
CA LEU A 101 -11.39 26.96 -3.38
C LEU A 101 -10.76 28.07 -2.50
N LEU A 102 -11.19 28.22 -1.24
CA LEU A 102 -10.75 29.31 -0.36
C LEU A 102 -9.84 28.88 0.80
N MET A 103 -9.46 27.59 0.89
CA MET A 103 -8.62 27.06 1.98
C MET A 103 -7.20 26.65 1.54
N VAL A 104 -6.80 27.01 0.31
CA VAL A 104 -5.50 26.62 -0.30
C VAL A 104 -4.53 27.81 -0.47
N LEU A 105 -4.95 29.04 -0.11
CA LEU A 105 -4.14 30.25 -0.34
C LEU A 105 -3.49 30.87 0.92
N SER A 106 -3.40 30.16 2.05
CA SER A 106 -2.90 30.77 3.31
C SER A 106 -1.76 30.05 4.02
N LEU A 107 -1.02 29.14 3.37
CA LEU A 107 0.22 28.59 3.96
C LEU A 107 1.33 28.53 2.92
N HIS A 108 1.76 29.71 2.48
CA HIS A 108 3.07 29.91 1.90
C HIS A 108 3.70 31.10 2.63
N GLU A 109 4.55 30.83 3.63
CA GLU A 109 5.85 31.48 3.88
C GLU A 109 6.70 30.54 4.78
N LEU A 110 7.94 30.27 4.35
CA LEU A 110 8.94 29.36 4.94
C LEU A 110 9.75 30.06 6.07
N PRO A 111 10.61 29.34 6.82
CA PRO A 111 12.03 29.36 6.45
C PRO A 111 12.81 28.04 6.63
N GLU A 112 13.96 28.01 5.96
CA GLU A 112 15.04 27.01 5.89
C GLU A 112 15.76 26.79 7.24
N GLU A 113 16.21 25.55 7.52
CA GLU A 113 17.63 25.20 7.80
C GLU A 113 17.84 23.69 8.08
N GLU A 114 18.75 23.12 7.28
CA GLU A 114 19.77 22.08 7.56
C GLU A 114 19.48 20.78 8.34
N ALA A 115 19.56 19.64 7.63
CA ALA A 115 20.64 18.64 7.77
C ALA A 115 20.35 17.36 6.93
N ARG A 116 21.20 17.08 5.94
CA ARG A 116 21.34 15.77 5.26
C ARG A 116 22.24 14.83 6.09
N PRO A 117 22.18 13.50 5.90
CA PRO A 117 23.08 12.88 4.90
C PRO A 117 22.46 11.79 4.00
N GLN A 118 22.84 11.86 2.71
CA GLN A 118 23.24 10.76 1.80
C GLN A 118 22.19 9.66 1.49
N GLN A 119 21.38 9.79 0.44
CA GLN A 119 21.70 9.46 -0.97
C GLN A 119 22.59 8.22 -1.16
N VAL A 120 21.95 7.08 -1.42
CA VAL A 120 22.48 6.07 -2.35
C VAL A 120 21.68 6.19 -3.64
N ALA A 121 22.06 7.19 -4.44
CA ALA A 121 21.78 7.19 -5.86
C ALA A 121 22.88 6.36 -6.51
N LEU A 122 22.56 5.12 -6.89
CA LEU A 122 23.35 4.38 -7.87
C LEU A 122 22.46 4.03 -9.06
N LEU A 123 22.41 5.02 -9.97
CA LEU A 123 22.39 4.87 -11.42
C LEU A 123 21.19 4.16 -12.05
N ASP A 124 20.20 4.97 -12.44
CA ASP A 124 19.89 5.05 -13.86
C ASP A 124 19.67 6.53 -14.28
N THR A 125 20.72 7.33 -14.10
CA THR A 125 20.81 8.66 -14.71
C THR A 125 21.11 8.49 -16.19
N THR A 126 20.08 8.56 -17.03
CA THR A 126 20.06 9.23 -18.35
C THR A 126 19.06 8.59 -19.31
N ARG A 127 17.76 8.90 -19.13
CA ARG A 127 16.86 8.97 -20.29
C ARG A 127 15.64 9.84 -20.04
N THR A 128 15.80 11.14 -20.22
CA THR A 128 14.73 12.08 -20.53
C THR A 128 14.22 11.83 -21.97
N LYS A 129 13.83 10.60 -22.30
CA LYS A 129 13.00 10.26 -23.47
C LYS A 129 11.67 9.82 -22.92
N GLY A 130 10.58 10.37 -23.46
CA GLY A 130 9.18 10.20 -23.03
C GLY A 130 8.97 9.11 -21.98
N LEU A 131 8.85 9.51 -20.72
CA LEU A 131 8.49 8.57 -19.68
C LEU A 131 7.08 8.08 -20.00
N GLU A 132 6.91 6.76 -20.08
CA GLU A 132 5.60 6.13 -20.13
C GLU A 132 5.18 5.75 -18.70
N PRO A 133 3.88 5.80 -18.40
CA PRO A 133 3.38 5.32 -17.11
C PRO A 133 3.79 3.86 -16.93
N LYS A 134 4.33 3.51 -15.76
CA LYS A 134 4.75 2.14 -15.49
C LYS A 134 4.55 1.75 -14.04
N LEU A 135 4.34 0.46 -13.83
CA LEU A 135 4.35 -0.18 -12.52
C LEU A 135 5.74 -0.74 -12.23
N LEU A 136 6.21 -0.54 -10.99
CA LEU A 136 7.43 -1.12 -10.46
C LEU A 136 7.04 -2.07 -9.32
N VAL A 137 7.59 -3.27 -9.32
CA VAL A 137 7.34 -4.29 -8.31
C VAL A 137 8.68 -4.66 -7.68
N HIS A 138 8.77 -4.60 -6.36
CA HIS A 138 9.96 -5.05 -5.64
C HIS A 138 9.58 -6.08 -4.59
N ARG A 139 10.31 -7.19 -4.51
CA ARG A 139 10.22 -8.17 -3.43
C ARG A 139 11.10 -7.74 -2.27
N GLN A 140 10.54 -7.73 -1.05
CA GLN A 140 11.32 -7.53 0.16
C GLN A 140 12.21 -8.75 0.42
N THR A 141 13.45 -8.48 0.83
CA THR A 141 14.43 -9.53 1.17
C THR A 141 14.77 -9.43 2.66
N GLN A 142 15.01 -10.56 3.32
CA GLN A 142 15.37 -10.55 4.73
C GLN A 142 16.76 -9.93 4.91
N GLY A 143 16.81 -8.73 5.50
CA GLY A 143 18.05 -8.03 5.84
C GLY A 143 18.82 -7.45 4.64
N GLY A 144 18.19 -7.37 3.46
CA GLY A 144 18.82 -6.91 2.21
C GLY A 144 18.06 -5.78 1.52
N ALA A 145 18.60 -5.33 0.39
CA ALA A 145 17.90 -4.38 -0.48
C ALA A 145 16.70 -5.08 -1.16
N PRO A 146 15.58 -4.36 -1.41
CA PRO A 146 14.46 -4.90 -2.17
C PRO A 146 14.91 -5.34 -3.57
N GLU A 147 14.46 -6.53 -3.98
CA GLU A 147 14.77 -7.11 -5.28
C GLU A 147 13.73 -6.68 -6.31
N PRO A 148 14.10 -6.04 -7.44
CA PRO A 148 13.15 -5.69 -8.47
C PRO A 148 12.62 -6.94 -9.19
N LEU A 149 11.30 -7.06 -9.29
CA LEU A 149 10.62 -8.09 -10.08
C LEU A 149 10.16 -7.48 -11.40
N VAL A 150 10.59 -8.10 -12.50
CA VAL A 150 10.18 -7.76 -13.87
C VAL A 150 9.05 -8.67 -14.34
N ASP A 151 8.51 -8.40 -15.52
CA ASP A 151 7.49 -9.26 -16.11
C ASP A 151 8.01 -10.70 -16.27
N SER A 152 7.12 -11.66 -16.00
CA SER A 152 7.37 -13.09 -15.91
C SER A 152 8.40 -13.52 -14.84
N ALA A 153 8.77 -12.64 -13.90
CA ALA A 153 9.67 -13.01 -12.79
C ALA A 153 9.01 -14.04 -11.86
N ARG A 154 9.82 -14.93 -11.30
CA ARG A 154 9.33 -15.97 -10.37
C ARG A 154 9.11 -15.41 -8.97
N ALA A 155 7.95 -15.70 -8.41
CA ALA A 155 7.60 -15.39 -7.04
C ALA A 155 7.00 -16.63 -6.33
N ARG A 156 6.99 -16.59 -5.01
CA ARG A 156 6.47 -17.67 -4.16
C ARG A 156 5.43 -17.11 -3.20
N GLN A 157 4.59 -18.00 -2.69
CA GLN A 157 3.74 -17.70 -1.53
C GLN A 157 4.60 -17.13 -0.39
N GLY A 158 4.09 -16.11 0.28
CA GLY A 158 4.76 -15.43 1.38
C GLY A 158 5.79 -14.38 0.95
N ASP A 159 6.09 -14.25 -0.34
CA ASP A 159 6.87 -13.12 -0.84
C ASP A 159 6.09 -11.82 -0.58
N VAL A 160 6.72 -10.87 0.11
CA VAL A 160 6.13 -9.55 0.39
C VAL A 160 6.60 -8.57 -0.67
N LEU A 161 5.65 -7.99 -1.40
CA LEU A 161 5.88 -7.08 -2.51
C LEU A 161 5.62 -5.62 -2.11
N GLN A 162 6.52 -4.73 -2.50
CA GLN A 162 6.29 -3.30 -2.52
C GLN A 162 5.97 -2.87 -3.96
N LEU A 163 4.75 -2.38 -4.16
CA LEU A 163 4.33 -1.78 -5.42
C LEU A 163 4.66 -0.30 -5.43
N SER A 164 5.08 0.22 -6.58
CA SER A 164 5.25 1.65 -6.84
C SER A 164 4.81 1.97 -8.27
N TYR A 165 4.35 3.19 -8.53
CA TYR A 165 4.05 3.66 -9.89
C TYR A 165 4.93 4.84 -10.29
N VAL A 166 5.11 5.01 -11.59
CA VAL A 166 5.57 6.26 -12.21
C VAL A 166 4.44 6.78 -13.07
N SER A 167 3.90 7.96 -12.74
CA SER A 167 2.72 8.53 -13.42
C SER A 167 3.02 9.07 -14.81
N ALA A 168 4.26 9.52 -15.02
CA ALA A 168 4.76 10.02 -16.30
C ALA A 168 3.85 11.08 -16.97
N GLY A 169 3.27 11.97 -16.16
CA GLY A 169 2.40 13.06 -16.63
C GLY A 169 0.90 12.72 -16.64
N ARG A 170 0.51 11.47 -16.44
CA ARG A 170 -0.90 11.08 -16.25
C ARG A 170 -1.42 11.61 -14.92
N ARG A 171 -2.65 12.13 -14.92
CA ARG A 171 -3.25 12.78 -13.76
C ARG A 171 -4.02 11.81 -12.86
N TYR A 172 -4.60 10.78 -13.45
CA TYR A 172 -5.44 9.81 -12.73
C TYR A 172 -4.98 8.39 -13.01
N GLY A 173 -5.11 7.51 -12.02
CA GLY A 173 -4.80 6.10 -12.22
C GLY A 173 -5.22 5.19 -11.07
N ALA A 174 -5.17 3.90 -11.34
CA ALA A 174 -5.51 2.83 -10.42
C ALA A 174 -4.54 1.65 -10.61
N VAL A 175 -4.23 0.97 -9.52
CA VAL A 175 -3.43 -0.26 -9.50
C VAL A 175 -4.29 -1.39 -8.95
N LEU A 176 -4.39 -2.48 -9.69
CA LEU A 176 -5.11 -3.69 -9.27
C LEU A 176 -4.31 -4.93 -9.65
N SER A 177 -4.65 -6.09 -9.09
CA SER A 177 -4.12 -7.37 -9.52
C SER A 177 -5.21 -8.41 -9.76
N VAL A 178 -4.85 -9.41 -10.58
CA VAL A 178 -5.63 -10.62 -10.83
C VAL A 178 -4.73 -11.83 -10.60
N ASP A 179 -5.17 -12.76 -9.76
CA ASP A 179 -4.44 -14.00 -9.48
C ASP A 179 -4.89 -15.17 -10.37
N GLY A 180 -4.17 -16.30 -10.31
CA GLY A 180 -4.53 -17.50 -11.06
C GLY A 180 -5.79 -18.24 -10.59
N ARG A 181 -6.44 -17.81 -9.50
CA ARG A 181 -7.79 -18.24 -9.10
C ARG A 181 -8.89 -17.33 -9.63
N GLY A 182 -8.53 -16.20 -10.23
CA GLY A 182 -9.45 -15.17 -10.70
C GLY A 182 -9.87 -14.17 -9.60
N SER A 183 -9.18 -14.13 -8.46
CA SER A 183 -9.41 -13.08 -7.45
C SER A 183 -8.90 -11.75 -7.99
N VAL A 184 -9.65 -10.68 -7.76
CA VAL A 184 -9.28 -9.32 -8.17
C VAL A 184 -9.09 -8.44 -6.94
N THR A 185 -7.89 -7.87 -6.81
CA THR A 185 -7.52 -7.03 -5.66
C THR A 185 -7.22 -5.61 -6.11
N LEU A 186 -7.79 -4.61 -5.45
CA LEU A 186 -7.47 -3.19 -5.67
C LEU A 186 -6.33 -2.79 -4.73
N HIS A 187 -5.23 -2.27 -5.28
CA HIS A 187 -4.07 -1.79 -4.52
C HIS A 187 -4.03 -0.26 -4.41
N PHE A 188 -4.49 0.43 -5.45
CA PHE A 188 -4.64 1.88 -5.47
C PHE A 188 -5.83 2.28 -6.34
N PRO A 189 -6.70 3.20 -5.89
CA PRO A 189 -6.75 3.79 -4.56
C PRO A 189 -7.04 2.74 -3.46
N GLU A 190 -6.77 3.07 -2.19
CA GLU A 190 -7.00 2.15 -1.05
C GLU A 190 -8.47 1.72 -0.88
N SER A 191 -9.41 2.40 -1.54
CA SER A 191 -10.82 2.05 -1.57
C SER A 191 -11.45 2.50 -2.89
N LEU A 192 -12.60 1.91 -3.23
CA LEU A 192 -13.37 2.24 -4.44
C LEU A 192 -13.83 3.71 -4.52
N THR A 193 -13.84 4.42 -3.39
CA THR A 193 -14.20 5.84 -3.28
C THR A 193 -12.99 6.75 -3.03
N GLY A 194 -11.77 6.20 -3.05
CA GLY A 194 -10.55 6.97 -2.84
C GLY A 194 -10.19 7.85 -4.03
N SER A 195 -9.30 8.82 -3.80
CA SER A 195 -8.79 9.69 -4.87
C SER A 195 -7.96 8.91 -5.87
N LEU A 196 -8.25 9.09 -7.16
CA LEU A 196 -7.48 8.54 -8.27
C LEU A 196 -6.27 9.39 -8.66
N GLU A 197 -6.09 10.56 -8.01
CA GLU A 197 -5.04 11.49 -8.37
C GLU A 197 -3.66 10.88 -8.18
N LEU A 198 -2.88 10.90 -9.26
CA LEU A 198 -1.51 10.45 -9.25
C LEU A 198 -0.57 11.58 -8.85
N LYS A 199 0.44 11.25 -8.07
CA LYS A 199 1.54 12.16 -7.76
C LYS A 199 2.63 12.05 -8.82
N GLY A 200 3.43 13.11 -8.98
CA GLY A 200 4.60 13.11 -9.85
C GLY A 200 5.75 12.26 -9.29
N GLY A 201 6.62 11.77 -10.18
CA GLY A 201 7.78 10.95 -9.81
C GLY A 201 7.43 9.48 -9.58
N THR A 202 8.30 8.79 -8.84
CA THR A 202 8.09 7.40 -8.42
C THR A 202 7.41 7.40 -7.05
N VAL A 203 6.25 6.78 -6.95
CA VAL A 203 5.41 6.79 -5.74
C VAL A 203 5.18 5.36 -5.28
N SER A 204 5.66 5.02 -4.09
CA SER A 204 5.32 3.75 -3.44
C SER A 204 3.88 3.77 -2.94
N LEU A 205 3.19 2.65 -3.16
CA LEU A 205 1.86 2.45 -2.60
C LEU A 205 1.96 2.31 -1.06
N PRO A 206 0.92 2.71 -0.30
CA PRO A 206 0.98 2.80 1.16
C PRO A 206 1.18 1.46 1.87
N SER A 207 0.76 0.36 1.26
CA SER A 207 0.81 -0.99 1.85
C SER A 207 1.65 -1.92 0.98
N ALA A 208 2.38 -2.82 1.64
CA ALA A 208 2.99 -3.96 0.99
C ALA A 208 1.92 -5.05 0.76
N TYR A 209 2.16 -5.91 -0.23
CA TYR A 209 1.26 -6.99 -0.61
C TYR A 209 1.97 -8.33 -0.49
N GLU A 210 1.49 -9.20 0.39
CA GLU A 210 2.00 -10.57 0.55
C GLU A 210 1.31 -11.49 -0.46
N LEU A 211 2.11 -12.22 -1.23
CA LEU A 211 1.58 -13.19 -2.18
C LEU A 211 0.97 -14.39 -1.46
N ASP A 212 -0.25 -14.73 -1.85
CA ASP A 212 -0.93 -15.94 -1.42
C ASP A 212 -0.46 -17.18 -2.20
N ASP A 213 -1.10 -18.31 -1.93
CA ASP A 213 -0.86 -19.60 -2.58
C ASP A 213 -1.64 -19.76 -3.90
N ALA A 214 -2.11 -18.68 -4.54
CA ALA A 214 -2.82 -18.80 -5.82
C ALA A 214 -1.92 -19.48 -6.86
N PRO A 215 -2.47 -20.40 -7.68
CA PRO A 215 -1.64 -21.14 -8.61
C PRO A 215 -1.19 -20.25 -9.77
N ALA A 216 -0.14 -20.69 -10.45
CA ALA A 216 0.33 -20.20 -11.75
C ALA A 216 0.85 -18.75 -11.79
N PHE A 217 0.06 -17.74 -11.45
CA PHE A 217 0.47 -16.34 -11.61
C PHE A 217 -0.20 -15.36 -10.64
N GLU A 218 0.40 -14.18 -10.56
CA GLU A 218 -0.21 -12.94 -10.07
C GLU A 218 0.09 -11.85 -11.09
N ARG A 219 -0.94 -11.18 -11.63
CA ARG A 219 -0.77 -10.14 -12.64
C ARG A 219 -1.26 -8.80 -12.12
N PHE A 220 -0.36 -7.84 -12.05
CA PHE A 220 -0.64 -6.47 -11.63
C PHE A 220 -0.87 -5.58 -12.85
N PHE A 221 -1.86 -4.71 -12.78
CA PHE A 221 -2.20 -3.72 -13.80
C PHE A 221 -2.06 -2.32 -13.22
N PHE A 222 -1.51 -1.41 -14.02
CA PHE A 222 -1.57 0.02 -13.76
C PHE A 222 -2.33 0.70 -14.90
N VAL A 223 -3.50 1.23 -14.55
CA VAL A 223 -4.42 1.92 -15.46
C VAL A 223 -4.32 3.41 -15.23
N THR A 224 -4.24 4.20 -16.29
CA THR A 224 -4.04 5.65 -16.22
C THR A 224 -4.91 6.41 -17.21
N SER A 225 -5.20 7.67 -16.89
CA SER A 225 -5.94 8.59 -17.75
C SER A 225 -5.61 10.06 -17.43
N ASP A 226 -5.99 10.94 -18.35
CA ASP A 226 -5.92 12.40 -18.17
C ASP A 226 -7.18 12.96 -17.50
N ALA A 227 -8.27 12.17 -17.44
CA ALA A 227 -9.53 12.50 -16.77
C ALA A 227 -9.88 11.47 -15.67
N PRO A 228 -10.68 11.85 -14.66
CA PRO A 228 -11.20 10.88 -13.69
C PRO A 228 -12.01 9.79 -14.39
N PHE A 229 -11.97 8.57 -13.88
CA PHE A 229 -12.73 7.43 -14.39
C PHE A 229 -13.38 6.65 -13.25
N ASP A 230 -14.38 5.81 -13.58
CA ASP A 230 -15.08 5.00 -12.58
C ASP A 230 -14.27 3.75 -12.21
N VAL A 231 -13.84 3.68 -10.95
CA VAL A 231 -13.11 2.53 -10.40
C VAL A 231 -13.98 1.29 -10.36
N ASN A 232 -15.30 1.42 -10.18
CA ASN A 232 -16.19 0.27 -10.15
C ASN A 232 -16.25 -0.41 -11.51
N ALA A 233 -16.41 0.37 -12.58
CA ALA A 233 -16.35 -0.12 -13.95
C ALA A 233 -15.01 -0.80 -14.28
N LEU A 234 -13.89 -0.24 -13.81
CA LEU A 234 -12.56 -0.87 -13.93
C LEU A 234 -12.51 -2.22 -13.21
N MET A 235 -13.00 -2.29 -11.97
CA MET A 235 -13.01 -3.53 -11.19
C MET A 235 -13.95 -4.59 -11.80
N ASP A 236 -15.07 -4.18 -12.40
CA ASP A 236 -15.97 -5.08 -13.12
C ASP A 236 -15.33 -5.63 -14.40
N ALA A 237 -14.60 -4.78 -15.16
CA ALA A 237 -13.82 -5.22 -16.31
C ALA A 237 -12.72 -6.23 -15.92
N ALA A 238 -12.04 -6.00 -14.80
CA ALA A 238 -11.05 -6.93 -14.26
C ALA A 238 -11.68 -8.26 -13.82
N ARG A 239 -12.85 -8.24 -13.16
CA ARG A 239 -13.58 -9.46 -12.80
C ARG A 239 -14.05 -10.23 -14.02
N GLN A 240 -14.51 -9.54 -15.07
CA GLN A 240 -14.89 -10.17 -16.33
C GLN A 240 -13.70 -10.87 -16.98
N LEU A 241 -12.55 -10.21 -17.04
CA LEU A 241 -11.30 -10.80 -17.54
C LEU A 241 -10.89 -12.02 -16.71
N ALA A 242 -11.03 -11.95 -15.38
CA ALA A 242 -10.65 -12.99 -14.44
C ALA A 242 -11.49 -14.27 -14.50
N GLN A 243 -12.63 -14.27 -15.21
CA GLN A 243 -13.49 -15.46 -15.38
C GLN A 243 -12.81 -16.57 -16.18
N ASP A 244 -11.86 -16.21 -17.05
CA ASP A 244 -11.06 -17.17 -17.81
C ASP A 244 -9.57 -17.00 -17.47
N PRO A 245 -8.93 -17.98 -16.80
CA PRO A 245 -7.53 -17.89 -16.39
C PRO A 245 -6.56 -17.66 -17.56
N GLY A 246 -6.87 -18.21 -18.74
CA GLY A 246 -6.06 -18.00 -19.96
C GLY A 246 -6.07 -16.54 -20.42
N SER A 247 -7.25 -15.92 -20.41
CA SER A 247 -7.45 -14.51 -20.72
C SER A 247 -6.85 -13.61 -19.65
N ALA A 248 -7.09 -13.89 -18.37
CA ALA A 248 -6.51 -13.13 -17.25
C ALA A 248 -4.98 -13.02 -17.34
N ARG A 249 -4.32 -14.12 -17.75
CA ARG A 249 -2.87 -14.16 -17.90
C ARG A 249 -2.35 -13.34 -19.09
N ASN A 250 -3.06 -13.31 -20.22
CA ASN A 250 -2.47 -12.87 -21.49
C ASN A 250 -3.16 -11.66 -22.15
N GLN A 251 -4.45 -11.45 -21.89
CA GLN A 251 -5.23 -10.42 -22.57
C GLN A 251 -5.20 -9.09 -21.79
N PRO A 252 -5.29 -7.93 -22.46
CA PRO A 252 -5.47 -6.66 -21.78
C PRO A 252 -6.85 -6.59 -21.09
N LEU A 253 -6.98 -5.73 -20.09
CA LEU A 253 -8.29 -5.38 -19.53
C LEU A 253 -9.17 -4.78 -20.64
N PRO A 254 -10.45 -5.16 -20.74
CA PRO A 254 -11.39 -4.60 -21.72
C PRO A 254 -11.82 -3.19 -21.29
N LEU A 255 -10.98 -2.20 -21.59
CA LEU A 255 -11.16 -0.81 -21.16
C LEU A 255 -11.51 0.13 -22.33
N PRO A 256 -12.20 1.25 -22.07
CA PRO A 256 -12.38 2.32 -23.05
C PRO A 256 -11.04 2.88 -23.55
N GLU A 257 -11.00 3.37 -24.80
CA GLU A 257 -9.78 3.88 -25.46
C GLU A 257 -9.10 5.05 -24.73
N GLN A 258 -9.84 5.77 -23.88
CA GLN A 258 -9.32 6.89 -23.09
C GLN A 258 -8.47 6.43 -21.88
N LEU A 259 -8.48 5.13 -21.57
CA LEU A 259 -7.67 4.53 -20.52
C LEU A 259 -6.46 3.83 -21.12
N SER A 260 -5.27 4.18 -20.62
CA SER A 260 -4.04 3.45 -20.92
C SER A 260 -3.79 2.41 -19.83
N GLN A 261 -3.25 1.24 -20.19
CA GLN A 261 -2.90 0.20 -19.23
C GLN A 261 -1.50 -0.34 -19.47
N THR A 262 -0.82 -0.67 -18.38
CA THR A 262 0.41 -1.49 -18.37
C THR A 262 0.23 -2.63 -17.38
N SER A 263 0.96 -3.72 -17.53
CA SER A 263 0.89 -4.85 -16.60
C SER A 263 2.24 -5.50 -16.35
N VAL A 264 2.40 -6.07 -15.16
CA VAL A 264 3.52 -6.94 -14.78
C VAL A 264 2.94 -8.26 -14.26
N THR A 265 3.35 -9.36 -14.86
CA THR A 265 2.94 -10.72 -14.48
C THR A 265 4.06 -11.38 -13.70
N LEU A 266 3.74 -11.95 -12.54
CA LEU A 266 4.67 -12.79 -11.78
C LEU A 266 4.26 -14.25 -11.92
N GLU A 267 5.23 -15.12 -12.16
CA GLU A 267 5.04 -16.57 -12.24
C GLU A 267 5.12 -17.16 -10.84
N LYS A 268 4.01 -17.72 -10.35
CA LYS A 268 4.00 -18.42 -9.06
C LYS A 268 4.57 -19.82 -9.25
N ALA A 269 5.71 -20.07 -8.60
CA ALA A 269 6.29 -21.41 -8.57
C ALA A 269 5.37 -22.37 -7.79
N PRO A 270 5.23 -23.62 -8.23
CA PRO A 270 4.49 -24.64 -7.49
C PRO A 270 5.15 -25.00 -6.15
#